data_AF-A0A9Q9BEH3-F1
#
_entry.id   AF-A0A9Q9BEH3-F1
#
_cell.length_a   1.000
_cell.length_b   1.000
_cell.length_c   1.000
_cell.angle_alpha   90.00
_cell.angle_beta   90.00
_cell.angle_gamma   90.00
#
_symmetry.space_group_name_H-M   'P 1'
#
loop_
_entity.id
_entity.type
_entity.pdbx_description
1 polymer ?
#
loop_
_entity_poly.entity_id
_entity_poly.type
_entity_poly.pdbx_seq_one_letter_code
_entity_poly.pdbx_strand_id
1 'polypeptide(L)'
;MSKLQDKKDYKRENDRYYIYALQALKQLFTETSCAWKKWIETDIEEYLSTGSVQHHLMAYGGMGSINDIWICKVNNHTINGEAEPWANELMECLKWLSYGIAHMIKEDKKINIEKIFAESRTPKILTSIQCKSCGFSEIHKKQTDWYLASLLLPKMTEEAFLQSKTEELISACLIPDIPNLVEERERIIKLAEQSGIGFSASENSCCKKCGGDTGIRYWKLDGNIFKPY
;
A
#
# COMPACT_ATOMS: atom_id res chain seq x y z
N MET A 1 0.08 43.12 1.96
CA MET A 1 0.13 42.35 3.22
C MET A 1 -0.62 41.01 3.17
N SER A 2 -1.52 40.73 2.22
CA SER A 2 -2.26 39.44 2.20
C SER A 2 -1.46 38.22 1.69
N LYS A 3 -0.70 38.35 0.59
CA LYS A 3 0.05 37.21 0.00
C LYS A 3 1.17 36.62 0.87
N LEU A 4 1.80 37.43 1.72
CA LEU A 4 2.88 37.01 2.61
C LEU A 4 2.35 36.31 3.88
N GLN A 5 1.15 36.68 4.32
CA GLN A 5 0.46 36.03 5.44
C GLN A 5 -0.07 34.66 5.00
N ASP A 6 -0.78 34.62 3.87
CA ASP A 6 -1.25 33.37 3.24
C ASP A 6 -0.09 32.38 3.01
N LYS A 7 1.10 32.89 2.63
CA LYS A 7 2.30 32.08 2.41
C LYS A 7 2.91 31.49 3.69
N LYS A 8 2.82 32.21 4.82
CA LYS A 8 3.29 31.70 6.12
C LYS A 8 2.33 30.67 6.71
N ASP A 9 1.04 30.83 6.47
CA ASP A 9 0.01 29.98 7.06
C ASP A 9 -0.05 28.60 6.38
N TYR A 10 0.05 28.52 5.04
CA TYR A 10 0.11 27.20 4.37
C TYR A 10 1.42 26.46 4.64
N LYS A 11 2.53 27.18 4.89
CA LYS A 11 3.82 26.53 5.18
C LYS A 11 3.74 25.73 6.48
N ARG A 12 3.20 26.31 7.56
CA ARG A 12 3.01 25.58 8.84
C ARG A 12 2.10 24.37 8.70
N GLU A 13 1.03 24.51 7.91
CA GLU A 13 0.12 23.41 7.61
C GLU A 13 0.82 22.31 6.80
N ASN A 14 1.63 22.70 5.81
CA ASN A 14 2.41 21.77 5.01
C ASN A 14 3.41 20.99 5.87
N ASP A 15 4.13 21.69 6.76
CA ASP A 15 5.12 21.10 7.65
C ASP A 15 4.46 20.05 8.58
N ARG A 16 3.25 20.35 9.08
CA ARG A 16 2.46 19.41 9.89
C ARG A 16 2.10 18.15 9.10
N TYR A 17 1.65 18.27 7.85
CA TYR A 17 1.29 17.11 7.04
C TYR A 17 2.49 16.21 6.75
N TYR A 18 3.64 16.79 6.44
CA TYR A 18 4.83 16.00 6.16
C TYR A 18 5.28 15.19 7.37
N ILE A 19 5.40 15.84 8.53
CA ILE A 19 5.73 15.16 9.78
C ILE A 19 4.72 14.06 10.10
N TYR A 20 3.43 14.33 9.95
CA TYR A 20 2.40 13.34 10.22
C TYR A 20 2.50 12.12 9.28
N ALA A 21 2.81 12.32 8.00
CA ALA A 21 3.00 11.22 7.06
C ALA A 21 4.23 10.36 7.40
N LEU A 22 5.34 10.99 7.78
CA LEU A 22 6.54 10.28 8.23
C LEU A 22 6.31 9.55 9.56
N GLN A 23 5.54 10.13 10.48
CA GLN A 23 5.18 9.47 11.74
C GLN A 23 4.34 8.20 11.50
N ALA A 24 3.40 8.23 10.56
CA ALA A 24 2.64 7.04 10.18
C ALA A 24 3.54 5.92 9.60
N LEU A 25 4.49 6.26 8.71
CA LEU A 25 5.49 5.29 8.21
C LEU A 25 6.35 4.73 9.35
N LYS A 26 6.85 5.61 10.23
CA LYS A 26 7.66 5.24 11.39
C LYS A 26 6.90 4.28 12.31
N GLN A 27 5.62 4.53 12.53
CA GLN A 27 4.77 3.67 13.35
C GLN A 27 4.62 2.28 12.71
N LEU A 28 4.24 2.20 11.44
CA LEU A 28 4.14 0.92 10.73
C LEU A 28 5.47 0.14 10.76
N PHE A 29 6.60 0.81 10.55
CA PHE A 29 7.92 0.19 10.65
C PHE A 29 8.30 -0.23 12.08
N THR A 30 7.82 0.49 13.10
CA THR A 30 8.01 0.10 14.50
C THR A 30 7.27 -1.19 14.80
N GLU A 31 5.97 -1.24 14.49
CA GLU A 31 5.11 -2.40 14.77
C GLU A 31 5.58 -3.66 14.02
N THR A 32 6.12 -3.50 12.82
CA THR A 32 6.60 -4.61 12.00
C THR A 32 8.08 -4.94 12.20
N SER A 33 8.77 -4.25 13.13
CA SER A 33 10.21 -4.40 13.38
C SER A 33 11.10 -4.14 12.16
N CYS A 34 10.65 -3.26 11.25
CA CYS A 34 11.38 -2.89 10.04
C CYS A 34 12.54 -1.93 10.37
N ALA A 35 13.75 -2.27 9.92
CA ALA A 35 14.97 -1.49 10.20
C ALA A 35 14.94 -0.07 9.59
N TRP A 36 14.13 0.15 8.55
CA TRP A 36 13.94 1.46 7.91
C TRP A 36 13.28 2.50 8.82
N LYS A 37 12.74 2.11 9.98
CA LYS A 37 12.33 3.04 11.02
C LYS A 37 13.39 4.13 11.30
N LYS A 38 14.67 3.74 11.41
CA LYS A 38 15.77 4.67 11.71
C LYS A 38 15.99 5.70 10.60
N TRP A 39 15.75 5.31 9.36
CA TRP A 39 15.82 6.22 8.21
C TRP A 39 14.73 7.28 8.33
N ILE A 40 13.49 6.86 8.62
CA ILE A 40 12.37 7.79 8.82
C ILE A 40 12.59 8.70 10.03
N GLU A 41 13.22 8.21 11.09
CA GLU A 41 13.64 9.05 12.23
C GLU A 41 14.62 10.15 11.80
N THR A 42 15.58 9.81 10.95
CA THR A 42 16.53 10.78 10.37
C THR A 42 15.82 11.80 9.49
N ASP A 43 14.85 11.37 8.67
CA ASP A 43 14.04 12.27 7.83
C ASP A 43 13.28 13.31 8.67
N ILE A 44 12.68 12.86 9.78
CA ILE A 44 11.96 13.73 10.72
C ILE A 44 12.93 14.73 11.38
N GLU A 45 14.08 14.26 11.86
CA GLU A 45 15.08 15.11 12.53
C GLU A 45 15.69 16.15 11.58
N GLU A 46 16.04 15.76 10.36
CA GLU A 46 16.55 16.68 9.33
C GLU A 46 15.51 17.75 8.99
N TYR A 47 14.26 17.34 8.81
CA TYR A 47 13.21 18.28 8.47
C TYR A 47 12.92 19.28 9.59
N LEU A 48 12.84 18.81 10.85
CA LEU A 48 12.62 19.69 12.00
C LEU A 48 13.77 20.68 12.23
N SER A 49 15.00 20.28 11.90
CA SER A 49 16.20 21.11 12.11
C SER A 49 16.47 22.08 10.97
N THR A 50 16.18 21.70 9.72
CA THR A 50 16.60 22.47 8.54
C THR A 50 15.44 22.84 7.59
N GLY A 51 14.29 22.18 7.72
CA GLY A 51 13.20 22.24 6.74
C GLY A 51 13.51 21.48 5.43
N SER A 52 14.60 20.71 5.37
CA SER A 52 15.00 19.93 4.20
C SER A 52 14.23 18.63 4.10
N VAL A 53 13.84 18.28 2.87
CA VAL A 53 13.25 16.97 2.50
C VAL A 53 14.21 16.14 1.65
N GLN A 54 15.47 16.58 1.51
CA GLN A 54 16.40 16.00 0.55
C GLN A 54 16.82 14.58 0.93
N HIS A 55 17.08 14.30 2.21
CA HIS A 55 17.40 12.94 2.67
C HIS A 55 16.25 11.97 2.43
N HIS A 56 15.00 12.38 2.67
CA HIS A 56 13.81 11.57 2.39
C HIS A 56 13.68 11.27 0.90
N LEU A 57 13.82 12.28 0.03
CA LEU A 57 13.74 12.08 -1.43
C LEU A 57 14.87 11.18 -1.96
N MET A 58 16.05 11.18 -1.33
CA MET A 58 17.16 10.28 -1.67
C MET A 58 16.88 8.81 -1.28
N ALA A 59 15.88 8.56 -0.44
CA ALA A 59 15.46 7.21 -0.10
C ALA A 59 14.78 6.48 -1.27
N TYR A 60 14.38 7.20 -2.33
CA TYR A 60 13.65 6.67 -3.47
C TYR A 60 14.58 6.51 -4.69
N GLY A 61 14.61 5.29 -5.24
CA GLY A 61 15.37 4.95 -6.43
C GLY A 61 16.74 4.33 -6.13
N GLY A 62 17.13 3.34 -6.94
CA GLY A 62 18.34 2.54 -6.74
C GLY A 62 18.08 1.25 -5.95
N MET A 63 19.08 0.37 -5.95
CA MET A 63 19.05 -0.90 -5.22
C MET A 63 19.23 -0.67 -3.73
N GLY A 64 18.37 -1.29 -2.92
CA GLY A 64 18.32 -1.08 -1.47
C GLY A 64 17.60 0.21 -1.08
N SER A 65 16.72 0.72 -1.93
CA SER A 65 15.92 1.93 -1.66
C SER A 65 14.69 1.60 -0.80
N ILE A 66 13.97 2.63 -0.34
CA ILE A 66 12.73 2.45 0.42
C ILE A 66 11.67 1.69 -0.40
N ASN A 67 11.77 1.72 -1.74
CA ASN A 67 10.89 0.99 -2.66
C ASN A 67 11.14 -0.52 -2.66
N ASP A 68 12.32 -0.96 -2.21
CA ASP A 68 12.67 -2.40 -2.15
C ASP A 68 12.20 -3.06 -0.84
N ILE A 69 11.65 -2.27 0.08
CA ILE A 69 11.12 -2.81 1.34
C ILE A 69 9.89 -3.66 1.04
N TRP A 70 9.94 -4.88 1.56
CA TRP A 70 8.80 -5.79 1.60
C TRP A 70 8.62 -6.35 3.00
N ILE A 71 7.47 -6.05 3.61
CA ILE A 71 7.13 -6.49 4.97
C ILE A 71 6.65 -7.94 4.90
N CYS A 72 7.48 -8.88 5.33
CA CYS A 72 7.15 -10.30 5.43
C CYS A 72 8.03 -11.00 6.46
N LYS A 73 7.61 -12.19 6.89
CA LYS A 73 8.37 -13.01 7.85
C LYS A 73 9.76 -13.40 7.37
N VAL A 74 9.92 -13.67 6.06
CA VAL A 74 11.22 -14.07 5.47
C VAL A 74 12.27 -12.96 5.60
N ASN A 75 11.81 -11.71 5.60
CA ASN A 75 12.66 -10.54 5.82
C ASN A 75 12.81 -10.18 7.31
N ASN A 76 12.52 -11.12 8.22
CA ASN A 76 12.57 -10.96 9.69
C ASN A 76 11.62 -9.89 10.25
N HIS A 77 10.53 -9.57 9.55
CA HIS A 77 9.52 -8.67 10.08
C HIS A 77 8.52 -9.40 11.00
N THR A 78 8.08 -8.70 12.03
CA THR A 78 7.04 -9.17 12.94
C THR A 78 5.67 -8.93 12.29
N ILE A 79 5.18 -9.91 11.52
CA ILE A 79 3.89 -9.81 10.85
C ILE A 79 3.20 -11.17 10.70
N ASN A 80 1.87 -11.19 10.79
CA ASN A 80 1.06 -12.35 10.44
C ASN A 80 0.92 -12.47 8.91
N GLY A 81 0.91 -13.70 8.36
CA GLY A 81 0.74 -13.93 6.92
C GLY A 81 -0.56 -13.36 6.35
N GLU A 82 -1.62 -13.29 7.17
CA GLU A 82 -2.89 -12.65 6.78
C GLU A 82 -2.82 -11.13 6.71
N ALA A 83 -1.90 -10.52 7.45
CA ALA A 83 -1.69 -9.08 7.50
C ALA A 83 -0.72 -8.58 6.43
N GLU A 84 0.13 -9.46 5.87
CA GLU A 84 1.11 -9.09 4.84
C GLU A 84 0.53 -8.26 3.68
N PRO A 85 -0.61 -8.63 3.06
CA PRO A 85 -1.18 -7.84 1.96
C PRO A 85 -1.56 -6.41 2.38
N TRP A 86 -2.18 -6.28 3.55
CA TRP A 86 -2.68 -5.02 4.07
C TRP A 86 -1.56 -4.09 4.51
N ALA A 87 -0.57 -4.62 5.24
CA ALA A 87 0.56 -3.84 5.72
C ALA A 87 1.44 -3.33 4.56
N ASN A 88 1.68 -4.15 3.54
CA ASN A 88 2.50 -3.71 2.40
C ASN A 88 1.77 -2.68 1.54
N GLU A 89 0.49 -2.86 1.27
CA GLU A 89 -0.25 -1.85 0.50
C GLU A 89 -0.44 -0.54 1.29
N LEU A 90 -0.65 -0.61 2.62
CA LEU A 90 -0.64 0.58 3.47
C LEU A 90 0.73 1.27 3.43
N MET A 91 1.82 0.51 3.52
CA MET A 91 3.18 1.03 3.38
C MET A 91 3.36 1.75 2.04
N GLU A 92 2.91 1.19 0.93
CA GLU A 92 2.98 1.84 -0.38
C GLU A 92 2.15 3.14 -0.42
N CYS A 93 0.93 3.14 0.12
CA CYS A 93 0.12 4.35 0.22
C CYS A 93 0.83 5.46 1.03
N LEU A 94 1.45 5.10 2.16
CA LEU A 94 2.18 6.05 3.02
C LEU A 94 3.50 6.53 2.39
N LYS A 95 4.22 5.66 1.66
CA LYS A 95 5.41 6.04 0.88
C LYS A 95 5.04 7.05 -0.21
N TRP A 96 3.94 6.81 -0.95
CA TRP A 96 3.45 7.73 -1.98
C TRP A 96 3.02 9.06 -1.39
N LEU A 97 2.29 9.03 -0.27
CA LEU A 97 1.83 10.23 0.42
C LEU A 97 3.00 11.11 0.87
N SER A 98 3.94 10.53 1.62
CA SER A 98 5.12 11.26 2.12
C SER A 98 5.99 11.78 0.98
N TYR A 99 6.20 10.99 -0.07
CA TYR A 99 6.95 11.40 -1.27
C TYR A 99 6.27 12.58 -1.99
N GLY A 100 4.96 12.49 -2.23
CA GLY A 100 4.19 13.55 -2.88
C GLY A 100 4.24 14.86 -2.10
N ILE A 101 4.12 14.79 -0.78
CA ILE A 101 4.27 15.94 0.12
C ILE A 101 5.69 16.53 0.03
N ALA A 102 6.73 15.70 0.12
CA ALA A 102 8.12 16.14 0.04
C ALA A 102 8.41 16.86 -1.28
N HIS A 103 7.90 16.36 -2.40
CA HIS A 103 8.01 17.04 -3.70
C HIS A 103 7.33 18.41 -3.71
N MET A 104 6.11 18.52 -3.16
CA MET A 104 5.42 19.81 -3.08
C MET A 104 6.17 20.81 -2.19
N ILE A 105 6.77 20.36 -1.08
CA ILE A 105 7.62 21.19 -0.21
C ILE A 105 8.87 21.68 -0.96
N LYS A 106 9.57 20.77 -1.66
CA LYS A 106 10.76 21.12 -2.46
C LYS A 106 10.46 22.16 -3.53
N GLU A 107 9.25 22.13 -4.09
CA GLU A 107 8.79 23.08 -5.12
C GLU A 107 8.12 24.35 -4.53
N ASP A 108 8.11 24.53 -3.21
CA ASP A 108 7.44 25.64 -2.49
C ASP A 108 5.96 25.80 -2.86
N LYS A 109 5.25 24.67 -3.03
CA LYS A 109 3.82 24.60 -3.38
C LYS A 109 2.96 24.30 -2.16
N LYS A 110 1.71 24.79 -2.18
CA LYS A 110 0.68 24.37 -1.22
C LYS A 110 0.39 22.87 -1.42
N ILE A 111 0.36 22.10 -0.34
CA ILE A 111 0.04 20.67 -0.41
C ILE A 111 -1.42 20.48 -0.81
N ASN A 112 -1.65 19.48 -1.68
CA ASN A 112 -2.98 18.99 -2.00
C ASN A 112 -3.00 17.47 -1.86
N ILE A 113 -3.55 17.00 -0.73
CA ILE A 113 -3.60 15.57 -0.38
C ILE A 113 -4.47 14.79 -1.36
N GLU A 114 -5.65 15.31 -1.71
CA GLU A 114 -6.57 14.68 -2.66
C GLU A 114 -5.89 14.45 -4.02
N LYS A 115 -5.11 15.44 -4.48
CA LYS A 115 -4.35 15.33 -5.73
C LYS A 115 -3.27 14.25 -5.65
N ILE A 116 -2.56 14.16 -4.52
CA ILE A 116 -1.52 13.13 -4.32
C ILE A 116 -2.14 11.72 -4.40
N PHE A 117 -3.29 11.50 -3.75
CA PHE A 117 -3.99 10.21 -3.82
C PHE A 117 -4.63 9.94 -5.18
N ALA A 118 -5.15 10.97 -5.87
CA ALA A 118 -5.69 10.84 -7.23
C ALA A 118 -4.61 10.46 -8.26
N GLU A 119 -3.37 10.87 -8.03
CA GLU A 119 -2.21 10.53 -8.85
C GLU A 119 -1.58 9.18 -8.47
N SER A 120 -1.95 8.59 -7.32
CA SER A 120 -1.51 7.26 -6.91
C SER A 120 -1.96 6.21 -7.91
N ARG A 121 -1.01 5.42 -8.42
CA ARG A 121 -1.23 4.44 -9.49
C ARG A 121 -1.14 3.00 -9.02
N THR A 122 -1.61 2.67 -7.81
CA THR A 122 -1.66 1.25 -7.41
C THR A 122 -2.46 0.46 -8.47
N PRO A 123 -1.82 -0.50 -9.17
CA PRO A 123 -2.51 -1.27 -10.18
C PRO A 123 -3.55 -2.17 -9.52
N LYS A 124 -4.82 -2.01 -9.90
CA LYS A 124 -5.93 -2.86 -9.44
C LYS A 124 -5.92 -4.17 -10.22
N ILE A 125 -4.92 -5.02 -9.94
CA ILE A 125 -4.65 -6.26 -10.66
C ILE A 125 -4.85 -7.44 -9.71
N LEU A 126 -5.76 -8.34 -10.08
CA LEU A 126 -5.89 -9.63 -9.42
C LEU A 126 -4.81 -10.56 -9.95
N THR A 127 -4.04 -11.16 -9.06
CA THR A 127 -3.03 -12.16 -9.43
C THR A 127 -3.60 -13.55 -9.21
N SER A 128 -3.37 -14.48 -10.13
CA SER A 128 -3.75 -15.89 -9.98
C SER A 128 -2.58 -16.79 -10.30
N ILE A 129 -2.71 -18.05 -9.90
CA ILE A 129 -1.88 -19.14 -10.39
C ILE A 129 -2.59 -19.72 -11.63
N GLN A 130 -1.86 -20.00 -12.71
CA GLN A 130 -2.38 -20.65 -13.92
C GLN A 130 -1.55 -21.90 -14.25
N CYS A 131 -2.23 -23.02 -14.51
CA CYS A 131 -1.59 -24.24 -14.97
C CYS A 131 -1.08 -24.09 -16.40
N LYS A 132 0.18 -24.44 -16.62
CA LYS A 132 0.82 -24.41 -17.95
C LYS A 132 0.29 -25.50 -18.88
N SER A 133 -0.19 -26.62 -18.33
CA SER A 133 -0.67 -27.77 -19.12
C SER A 133 -2.13 -27.67 -19.55
N CYS A 134 -3.03 -27.26 -18.66
CA CYS A 134 -4.47 -27.23 -18.94
C CYS A 134 -5.12 -25.84 -18.91
N GLY A 135 -4.34 -24.78 -18.68
CA GLY A 135 -4.82 -23.39 -18.66
C GLY A 135 -5.70 -23.02 -17.47
N PHE A 136 -6.00 -23.97 -16.58
CA PHE A 136 -6.83 -23.74 -15.41
C PHE A 136 -6.19 -22.69 -14.49
N SER A 137 -6.96 -21.66 -14.14
CA SER A 137 -6.51 -20.55 -13.31
C SER A 137 -7.21 -20.59 -11.95
N GLU A 138 -6.50 -20.18 -10.91
CA GLU A 138 -6.96 -20.27 -9.53
C GLU A 138 -6.39 -19.13 -8.67
N ILE A 139 -7.24 -18.61 -7.77
CA ILE A 139 -6.85 -17.67 -6.72
C ILE A 139 -7.02 -18.31 -5.34
N HIS A 140 -6.25 -17.82 -4.38
CA HIS A 140 -6.37 -18.16 -2.97
C HIS A 140 -6.70 -16.91 -2.14
N LYS A 141 -6.98 -17.12 -0.86
CA LYS A 141 -7.27 -16.04 0.10
C LYS A 141 -6.23 -14.92 0.03
N LYS A 142 -4.93 -15.26 -0.07
CA LYS A 142 -3.84 -14.27 -0.12
C LYS A 142 -3.95 -13.37 -1.35
N GLN A 143 -4.21 -13.91 -2.55
CA GLN A 143 -4.35 -13.09 -3.76
C GLN A 143 -5.62 -12.23 -3.72
N THR A 144 -6.71 -12.75 -3.13
CA THR A 144 -7.93 -11.95 -2.88
C THR A 144 -7.62 -10.77 -1.95
N ASP A 145 -6.87 -11.00 -0.87
CA ASP A 145 -6.49 -9.96 0.10
C ASP A 145 -5.59 -8.90 -0.53
N TRP A 146 -4.62 -9.27 -1.38
CA TRP A 146 -3.81 -8.32 -2.14
C TRP A 146 -4.66 -7.44 -3.05
N TYR A 147 -5.58 -8.05 -3.79
CA TYR A 147 -6.46 -7.31 -4.67
C TYR A 147 -7.36 -6.34 -3.89
N LEU A 148 -7.96 -6.80 -2.79
CA LEU A 148 -8.80 -5.95 -1.94
C LEU A 148 -8.02 -4.82 -1.27
N ALA A 149 -6.82 -5.09 -0.76
CA ALA A 149 -5.96 -4.05 -0.20
C ALA A 149 -5.72 -2.94 -1.23
N SER A 150 -5.36 -3.29 -2.48
CA SER A 150 -5.13 -2.33 -3.58
C SER A 150 -6.38 -1.51 -3.96
N LEU A 151 -7.57 -2.03 -3.67
CA LEU A 151 -8.84 -1.35 -3.94
C LEU A 151 -9.25 -0.41 -2.82
N LEU A 152 -9.09 -0.84 -1.57
CA LEU A 152 -9.68 -0.21 -0.39
C LEU A 152 -8.71 0.79 0.26
N LEU A 153 -7.45 0.41 0.41
CA LEU A 153 -6.50 1.18 1.22
C LEU A 153 -6.15 2.56 0.69
N PRO A 154 -6.10 2.85 -0.62
CA PRO A 154 -5.85 4.22 -1.07
C PRO A 154 -6.84 5.23 -0.48
N LYS A 155 -8.14 4.92 -0.55
CA LYS A 155 -9.19 5.78 -0.01
C LYS A 155 -9.20 5.78 1.52
N MET A 156 -9.06 4.61 2.15
CA MET A 156 -9.01 4.52 3.62
C MET A 156 -7.82 5.29 4.20
N THR A 157 -6.66 5.25 3.53
CA THR A 157 -5.45 5.97 3.96
C THR A 157 -5.65 7.48 3.83
N GLU A 158 -6.25 7.94 2.73
CA GLU A 158 -6.60 9.35 2.56
C GLU A 158 -7.52 9.84 3.68
N GLU A 159 -8.63 9.14 3.93
CA GLU A 159 -9.60 9.49 4.97
C GLU A 159 -8.96 9.45 6.37
N ALA A 160 -8.21 8.41 6.70
CA ALA A 160 -7.52 8.29 7.98
C ALA A 160 -6.46 9.38 8.16
N PHE A 161 -5.73 9.75 7.11
CA PHE A 161 -4.75 10.82 7.16
C PHE A 161 -5.41 12.17 7.42
N LEU A 162 -6.45 12.52 6.66
CA LEU A 162 -7.17 13.79 6.83
C LEU A 162 -7.87 13.89 8.20
N GLN A 163 -8.30 12.76 8.77
CA GLN A 163 -8.97 12.70 10.07
C GLN A 163 -8.01 12.52 11.26
N SER A 164 -6.70 12.45 11.03
CA SER A 164 -5.71 12.19 12.08
C SER A 164 -5.87 10.82 12.78
N LYS A 165 -6.23 9.79 12.01
CA LYS A 165 -6.56 8.42 12.43
C LYS A 165 -5.66 7.34 11.82
N THR A 166 -4.43 7.67 11.42
CA THR A 166 -3.56 6.69 10.74
C THR A 166 -3.14 5.55 11.66
N GLU A 167 -3.00 5.80 12.97
CA GLU A 167 -2.70 4.78 13.98
C GLU A 167 -3.76 3.68 14.04
N GLU A 168 -5.03 4.08 13.99
CA GLU A 168 -6.18 3.16 13.99
C GLU A 168 -6.18 2.31 12.71
N LEU A 169 -5.91 2.95 11.55
CA LEU A 169 -5.80 2.23 10.27
C LEU A 169 -4.61 1.26 10.25
N ILE A 170 -3.45 1.65 10.80
CA ILE A 170 -2.28 0.77 10.93
C ILE A 170 -2.64 -0.46 11.76
N SER A 171 -3.30 -0.25 12.90
CA SER A 171 -3.74 -1.34 13.77
C SER A 171 -4.69 -2.30 13.05
N ALA A 172 -5.68 -1.75 12.32
CA ALA A 172 -6.63 -2.53 11.52
C ALA A 172 -5.99 -3.28 10.35
N CYS A 173 -4.84 -2.81 9.82
CA CYS A 173 -4.10 -3.54 8.77
C CYS A 173 -3.19 -4.63 9.33
N LEU A 174 -2.63 -4.44 10.54
CA LEU A 174 -1.76 -5.42 11.19
C LEU A 174 -2.53 -6.58 11.81
N ILE A 175 -3.78 -6.35 12.18
CA ILE A 175 -4.77 -7.35 12.54
C ILE A 175 -5.96 -7.08 11.62
N PRO A 176 -6.08 -7.75 10.46
CA PRO A 176 -7.01 -7.40 9.37
C PRO A 176 -8.50 -7.30 9.79
N ASP A 177 -8.85 -6.19 10.42
CA ASP A 177 -10.17 -5.79 10.90
C ASP A 177 -10.67 -4.66 10.01
N ILE A 178 -10.77 -4.98 8.72
CA ILE A 178 -11.21 -4.05 7.68
C ILE A 178 -12.74 -4.14 7.58
N PRO A 179 -13.46 -3.01 7.56
CA PRO A 179 -14.93 -3.02 7.45
C PRO A 179 -15.42 -3.82 6.23
N ASN A 180 -16.40 -4.70 6.46
CA ASN A 180 -17.03 -5.57 5.46
C ASN A 180 -16.06 -6.49 4.70
N LEU A 181 -14.91 -6.83 5.30
CA LEU A 181 -13.88 -7.61 4.62
C LEU A 181 -14.35 -9.02 4.21
N VAL A 182 -15.22 -9.65 5.01
CA VAL A 182 -15.74 -10.98 4.71
C VAL A 182 -16.62 -10.93 3.46
N GLU A 183 -17.55 -9.98 3.42
CA GLU A 183 -18.46 -9.76 2.30
C GLU A 183 -17.71 -9.39 1.01
N GLU A 184 -16.70 -8.52 1.12
CA GLU A 184 -15.88 -8.13 -0.02
C GLU A 184 -15.04 -9.30 -0.55
N ARG A 185 -14.48 -10.14 0.32
CA ARG A 185 -13.79 -11.39 -0.09
C ARG A 185 -14.73 -12.29 -0.87
N GLU A 186 -15.92 -12.54 -0.35
CA GLU A 186 -16.93 -13.36 -1.05
C GLU A 186 -17.32 -12.77 -2.39
N ARG A 187 -17.47 -11.44 -2.47
CA ARG A 187 -17.78 -10.74 -3.73
C ARG A 187 -16.69 -10.95 -4.77
N ILE A 188 -15.42 -10.80 -4.40
CA ILE A 188 -14.29 -11.00 -5.34
C ILE A 188 -14.17 -12.46 -5.76
N ILE A 189 -14.36 -13.41 -4.85
CA ILE A 189 -14.35 -14.85 -5.17
C ILE A 189 -15.45 -15.17 -6.18
N LYS A 190 -16.69 -14.69 -5.96
CA LYS A 190 -17.80 -14.88 -6.91
C LYS A 190 -17.50 -14.28 -8.28
N LEU A 191 -16.91 -13.08 -8.34
CA LEU A 191 -16.51 -12.45 -9.61
C LEU A 191 -15.41 -13.26 -10.32
N ALA A 192 -14.43 -13.78 -9.58
CA ALA A 192 -13.38 -14.63 -10.14
C ALA A 192 -13.96 -15.92 -10.74
N GLU A 193 -14.85 -16.60 -10.02
CA GLU A 193 -15.51 -17.82 -10.49
C GLU A 193 -16.37 -17.59 -11.73
N GLN A 194 -17.14 -16.49 -11.76
CA GLN A 194 -17.90 -16.06 -12.95
C GLN A 194 -17.00 -15.77 -14.15
N SER A 195 -15.74 -15.42 -13.90
CA SER A 195 -14.71 -15.17 -14.91
C SER A 195 -13.92 -16.43 -15.30
N GLY A 196 -14.31 -17.61 -14.80
CA GLY A 196 -13.64 -18.89 -15.07
C GLY A 196 -12.36 -19.11 -14.27
N ILE A 197 -12.11 -18.32 -13.23
CA ILE A 197 -10.97 -18.44 -12.32
C ILE A 197 -11.47 -19.17 -11.07
N GLY A 198 -10.90 -20.33 -10.75
CA GLY A 198 -11.29 -21.08 -9.56
C GLY A 198 -10.80 -20.44 -8.27
N PHE A 199 -11.39 -20.87 -7.15
CA PHE A 199 -10.90 -20.55 -5.82
C PHE A 199 -10.47 -21.82 -5.06
N SER A 200 -9.45 -21.70 -4.22
CA SER A 200 -9.10 -22.70 -3.21
C SER A 200 -8.63 -22.03 -1.92
N ALA A 201 -9.09 -22.57 -0.79
CA ALA A 201 -8.67 -22.15 0.54
C ALA A 201 -7.20 -22.53 0.84
N SER A 202 -6.69 -23.60 0.23
CA SER A 202 -5.29 -24.02 0.38
C SER A 202 -4.45 -23.66 -0.84
N GLU A 203 -3.26 -23.14 -0.59
CA GLU A 203 -2.23 -22.92 -1.61
C GLU A 203 -1.60 -24.27 -1.97
N ASN A 204 -1.66 -24.65 -3.25
CA ASN A 204 -0.98 -25.81 -3.80
C ASN A 204 0.04 -25.34 -4.84
N SER A 205 1.24 -25.91 -4.82
CA SER A 205 2.26 -25.60 -5.83
C SER A 205 1.92 -26.13 -7.22
N CYS A 206 1.16 -27.23 -7.28
CA CYS A 206 0.75 -27.90 -8.53
C CYS A 206 -0.72 -27.65 -8.86
N CYS A 207 -1.07 -27.75 -10.15
CA CYS A 207 -2.43 -27.60 -10.61
C CYS A 207 -3.36 -28.66 -10.01
N LYS A 208 -4.44 -28.24 -9.33
CA LYS A 208 -5.42 -29.17 -8.75
C LYS A 208 -6.18 -30.03 -9.76
N LYS A 209 -6.24 -29.63 -11.04
CA LYS A 209 -6.96 -30.39 -12.09
C LYS A 209 -6.13 -31.49 -12.73
N CYS A 210 -4.83 -31.28 -12.92
CA CYS A 210 -4.00 -32.20 -13.71
C CYS A 210 -2.61 -32.49 -13.10
N GLY A 211 -2.28 -31.90 -11.94
CA GLY A 211 -0.98 -32.06 -11.30
C GLY A 211 0.18 -31.33 -11.98
N GLY A 212 -0.04 -30.67 -13.11
CA GLY A 212 1.00 -29.97 -13.87
C GLY A 212 1.49 -28.68 -13.21
N ASP A 213 2.62 -28.20 -13.71
CA ASP A 213 3.27 -26.97 -13.25
C ASP A 213 2.39 -25.74 -13.42
N THR A 214 2.65 -24.76 -12.56
CA THR A 214 1.91 -23.51 -12.52
C THR A 214 2.81 -22.30 -12.79
N GLY A 215 2.20 -21.19 -13.17
CA GLY A 215 2.83 -19.88 -13.33
C GLY A 215 1.90 -18.77 -12.87
N ILE A 216 2.40 -17.54 -12.79
CA ILE A 216 1.62 -16.38 -12.39
C ILE A 216 0.84 -15.83 -13.59
N ARG A 217 -0.42 -15.45 -13.37
CA ARG A 217 -1.23 -14.71 -14.34
C ARG A 217 -1.91 -13.50 -13.71
N TYR A 218 -2.07 -12.44 -14.49
CA TYR A 218 -2.64 -11.18 -14.07
C TYR A 218 -4.00 -10.94 -14.73
N TRP A 219 -4.90 -10.35 -13.96
CA TRP A 219 -6.26 -10.09 -14.38
C TRP A 219 -6.69 -8.68 -13.99
N LYS A 220 -7.43 -8.03 -14.87
CA LYS A 220 -8.06 -6.73 -14.63
C LYS A 220 -9.56 -6.89 -14.67
N LEU A 221 -10.25 -6.30 -13.70
CA LEU A 221 -11.71 -6.27 -13.69
C LEU A 221 -12.22 -5.30 -14.77
N ASP A 222 -13.03 -5.80 -15.68
CA ASP A 222 -13.72 -5.03 -16.73
C ASP A 222 -15.22 -5.30 -16.63
N GLY A 223 -15.97 -4.30 -16.15
CA GLY A 223 -17.34 -4.49 -15.70
C GLY A 223 -17.39 -5.47 -14.52
N ASN A 224 -18.05 -6.61 -14.72
CA ASN A 224 -18.20 -7.67 -13.72
C ASN A 224 -17.38 -8.94 -14.06
N ILE A 225 -16.41 -8.84 -14.98
CA ILE A 225 -15.61 -9.98 -15.42
C ILE A 225 -14.12 -9.64 -15.35
N PHE A 226 -13.32 -10.52 -14.78
CA PHE A 226 -11.87 -10.48 -14.85
C PHE A 226 -11.38 -10.91 -16.23
N LYS A 227 -10.66 -10.02 -16.90
CA LYS A 227 -10.00 -10.30 -18.18
C LYS A 227 -8.48 -10.38 -17.99
N PRO A 228 -7.77 -11.20 -18.77
CA PRO A 228 -6.31 -11.20 -18.76
C PRO A 228 -5.76 -9.79 -18.99
N TYR A 229 -4.81 -9.38 -18.15
CA TYR A 229 -4.07 -8.11 -18.27
C TYR A 229 -2.80 -8.31 -19.10
#